data_AF-A0A844T9R8-F1
#
_entry.id   AF-A0A844T9R8-F1
#
_cell.length_a   1.000
_cell.length_b   1.000
_cell.length_c   1.000
_cell.angle_alpha   90.00
_cell.angle_beta   90.00
_cell.angle_gamma   90.00
#
_symmetry.space_group_name_H-M   'P 1'
#
loop_
_entity.id
_entity.type
_entity.pdbx_description
1 polymer ?
#
loop_
_entity_poly.entity_id
_entity_poly.type
_entity_poly.pdbx_seq_one_letter_code
_entity_poly.pdbx_strand_id
1 'polypeptide(L)'
;MSPLEAIARWLDDQDLDTQLEVAAFATFLLFGERAVLTLGTPDQLETLQRWLTEPKLDSRAAAGRALTFRVVFEYFAEGRIANDGWKQTEELLIKTLKQAERDGRFAAARKAQRKLQLLPARKENWFRVAKSWNGLAATYLTRQALIGAPARCDLRGISSGECPPLVPTAAAKTGMPSA
;
A
#
# COMPACT_ATOMS: atom_id res chain seq x y z
N MET A 1 -14.99 14.55 -12.87
CA MET A 1 -14.54 13.69 -11.77
C MET A 1 -13.75 14.57 -10.81
N SER A 2 -14.10 14.57 -9.53
CA SER A 2 -13.35 15.29 -8.50
C SER A 2 -12.07 14.53 -8.09
N PRO A 3 -11.08 15.17 -7.45
CA PRO A 3 -9.91 14.49 -6.91
C PRO A 3 -10.26 13.35 -5.93
N LEU A 4 -11.31 13.52 -5.14
CA LEU A 4 -11.75 12.55 -4.14
C LEU A 4 -12.49 11.35 -4.79
N GLU A 5 -13.33 11.61 -5.79
CA GLU A 5 -13.93 10.54 -6.64
C GLU A 5 -12.86 9.73 -7.38
N ALA A 6 -11.79 10.39 -7.84
CA ALA A 6 -10.68 9.74 -8.52
C ALA A 6 -9.96 8.75 -7.59
N ILE A 7 -9.71 9.15 -6.33
CA ILE A 7 -9.13 8.29 -5.29
C ILE A 7 -10.05 7.11 -4.96
N ALA A 8 -11.35 7.36 -4.77
CA ALA A 8 -12.31 6.31 -4.44
C ALA A 8 -12.36 5.23 -5.53
N ARG A 9 -12.51 5.63 -6.81
CA ARG A 9 -12.51 4.68 -7.94
C ARG A 9 -11.20 3.94 -8.08
N TRP A 10 -10.06 4.64 -7.95
CA TRP A 10 -8.75 3.99 -8.00
C TRP A 10 -8.59 2.94 -6.91
N LEU A 11 -9.11 3.17 -5.70
CA LEU A 11 -9.10 2.20 -4.61
C LEU A 11 -9.97 0.98 -4.96
N ASP A 12 -11.20 1.21 -5.43
CA ASP A 12 -12.14 0.15 -5.82
C ASP A 12 -11.62 -0.71 -6.99
N ASP A 13 -10.80 -0.14 -7.88
CA ASP A 13 -10.12 -0.84 -8.99
C ASP A 13 -8.95 -1.76 -8.53
N GLN A 14 -8.50 -1.67 -7.27
CA GLN A 14 -7.45 -2.55 -6.75
C GLN A 14 -8.00 -3.92 -6.32
N ASP A 15 -7.13 -4.93 -6.21
CA ASP A 15 -7.51 -6.21 -5.60
C ASP A 15 -7.83 -6.05 -4.10
N LEU A 16 -8.67 -6.93 -3.55
CA LEU A 16 -9.16 -6.83 -2.17
C LEU A 16 -8.05 -6.84 -1.12
N ASP A 17 -6.96 -7.59 -1.32
CA ASP A 17 -5.84 -7.59 -0.36
C ASP A 17 -5.16 -6.21 -0.35
N THR A 18 -4.93 -5.61 -1.52
CA THR A 18 -4.45 -4.23 -1.65
C THR A 18 -5.41 -3.20 -1.03
N GLN A 19 -6.72 -3.32 -1.28
CA GLN A 19 -7.73 -2.43 -0.68
C GLN A 19 -7.66 -2.48 0.86
N LEU A 20 -7.61 -3.68 1.43
CA LEU A 20 -7.50 -3.89 2.88
C LEU A 20 -6.16 -3.40 3.44
N GLU A 21 -5.07 -3.44 2.68
CA GLU A 21 -3.80 -2.83 3.09
C GLU A 21 -3.85 -1.30 3.09
N VAL A 22 -4.37 -0.69 2.03
CA VAL A 22 -4.54 0.77 1.97
C VAL A 22 -5.45 1.25 3.10
N ALA A 23 -6.55 0.53 3.36
CA ALA A 23 -7.43 0.78 4.48
C ALA A 23 -6.71 0.77 5.84
N ALA A 24 -5.95 -0.30 6.16
CA ALA A 24 -5.26 -0.43 7.44
C ALA A 24 -4.30 0.74 7.75
N PHE A 25 -3.57 1.21 6.74
CA PHE A 25 -2.60 2.30 6.90
C PHE A 25 -3.28 3.68 6.85
N ALA A 26 -4.33 3.84 6.04
CA ALA A 26 -5.11 5.06 6.01
C ALA A 26 -5.88 5.27 7.32
N THR A 27 -6.60 4.28 7.86
CA THR A 27 -7.33 4.46 9.13
C THR A 27 -6.40 4.68 10.32
N PHE A 28 -5.20 4.07 10.31
CA PHE A 28 -4.15 4.37 11.29
C PHE A 28 -3.76 5.86 11.28
N LEU A 29 -3.40 6.40 10.11
CA LEU A 29 -2.85 7.76 10.01
C LEU A 29 -3.92 8.86 9.98
N LEU A 30 -5.15 8.55 9.54
CA LEU A 30 -6.27 9.49 9.49
C LEU A 30 -7.07 9.54 10.80
N PHE A 31 -7.21 8.40 11.50
CA PHE A 31 -8.13 8.27 12.65
C PHE A 31 -7.45 7.82 13.95
N GLY A 32 -6.13 7.58 13.94
CA GLY A 32 -5.37 7.25 15.16
C GLY A 32 -5.68 5.87 15.75
N GLU A 33 -6.15 4.93 14.92
CA GLU A 33 -6.37 3.54 15.33
C GLU A 33 -5.05 2.86 15.75
N ARG A 34 -5.10 1.59 16.19
CA ARG A 34 -3.86 0.81 16.40
C ARG A 34 -3.47 0.11 15.10
N ALA A 35 -2.48 0.63 14.38
CA ALA A 35 -1.88 -0.10 13.28
C ALA A 35 -1.33 -1.45 13.75
N VAL A 36 -1.78 -2.50 13.08
CA VAL A 36 -1.03 -3.74 12.94
C VAL A 36 -0.56 -3.77 11.48
N LEU A 37 0.75 -3.96 11.23
CA LEU A 37 1.37 -3.93 9.90
C LEU A 37 0.94 -5.16 9.07
N THR A 38 -0.35 -5.24 8.74
CA THR A 38 -1.04 -6.39 8.17
C THR A 38 -2.24 -5.93 7.34
N LEU A 39 -2.79 -6.79 6.47
CA LEU A 39 -4.12 -6.60 5.86
C LEU A 39 -5.13 -6.11 6.92
N GLY A 40 -5.84 -5.03 6.63
CA GLY A 40 -6.87 -4.45 7.49
C GLY A 40 -8.13 -5.30 7.60
N THR A 41 -9.11 -4.78 8.33
CA THR A 41 -10.44 -5.38 8.40
C THR A 41 -11.37 -4.81 7.32
N PRO A 42 -12.44 -5.53 6.94
CA PRO A 42 -13.51 -4.96 6.11
C PRO A 42 -14.06 -3.66 6.70
N ASP A 43 -14.19 -3.57 8.03
CA ASP A 43 -14.67 -2.37 8.73
C ASP A 43 -13.75 -1.15 8.50
N GLN A 44 -12.43 -1.35 8.44
CA GLN A 44 -11.47 -0.29 8.10
C GLN A 44 -11.62 0.16 6.65
N LEU A 45 -11.85 -0.77 5.72
CA LEU A 45 -12.09 -0.46 4.31
C LEU A 45 -13.42 0.28 4.12
N GLU A 46 -14.49 -0.16 4.76
CA GLU A 46 -15.78 0.53 4.75
C GLU A 46 -15.65 1.95 5.35
N THR A 47 -14.91 2.09 6.46
CA THR A 47 -14.64 3.38 7.09
C THR A 47 -13.88 4.32 6.16
N LEU A 48 -12.85 3.82 5.47
CA LEU A 48 -12.11 4.59 4.47
C LEU A 48 -12.99 4.97 3.27
N GLN A 49 -13.74 4.02 2.70
CA GLN A 49 -14.65 4.29 1.58
C GLN A 49 -15.71 5.33 1.95
N ARG A 50 -16.30 5.24 3.15
CA ARG A 50 -17.29 6.20 3.66
C ARG A 50 -16.69 7.60 3.86
N TRP A 51 -15.42 7.69 4.27
CA TRP A 51 -14.70 8.97 4.39
C TRP A 51 -14.31 9.58 3.03
N LEU A 52 -14.01 8.74 2.03
CA LEU A 52 -13.75 9.18 0.64
C LEU A 52 -15.04 9.58 -0.11
N THR A 53 -16.18 8.96 0.20
CA THR A 53 -17.45 9.16 -0.52
C THR A 53 -18.48 9.99 0.24
N GLU A 54 -18.07 10.69 1.31
CA GLU A 54 -18.99 11.45 2.15
C GLU A 54 -19.76 12.52 1.34
N PRO A 55 -21.10 12.47 1.31
CA PRO A 55 -21.89 13.40 0.52
C PRO A 55 -21.89 14.80 1.17
N LYS A 56 -22.02 15.83 0.32
CA LYS A 56 -22.16 17.26 0.71
C LYS A 56 -20.91 17.94 1.28
N LEU A 57 -19.71 17.40 1.04
CA LEU A 57 -18.47 18.16 1.24
C LEU A 57 -18.44 19.38 0.29
N ASP A 58 -18.06 20.54 0.82
CA ASP A 58 -17.70 21.68 -0.03
C ASP A 58 -16.38 21.42 -0.76
N SER A 59 -16.13 22.17 -1.84
CA SER A 59 -14.96 21.96 -2.71
C SER A 59 -13.62 22.08 -1.98
N ARG A 60 -13.51 22.92 -0.94
CA ARG A 60 -12.29 23.08 -0.15
C ARG A 60 -12.10 21.92 0.83
N ALA A 61 -13.18 21.47 1.49
CA ALA A 61 -13.12 20.28 2.35
C ALA A 61 -12.78 19.02 1.55
N ALA A 62 -13.40 18.82 0.38
CA ALA A 62 -13.12 17.68 -0.50
C ALA A 62 -11.66 17.68 -1.01
N ALA A 63 -11.16 18.84 -1.44
CA ALA A 63 -9.77 18.98 -1.88
C ALA A 63 -8.76 18.78 -0.72
N GLY A 64 -9.11 19.26 0.49
CA GLY A 64 -8.35 18.99 1.72
C GLY A 64 -8.24 17.50 2.02
N ARG A 65 -9.36 16.75 1.98
CA ARG A 65 -9.33 15.28 2.17
C ARG A 65 -8.49 14.57 1.12
N ALA A 66 -8.63 14.95 -0.16
CA ALA A 66 -7.85 14.35 -1.24
C ALA A 66 -6.34 14.60 -1.08
N LEU A 67 -5.94 15.79 -0.61
CA LEU A 67 -4.56 16.09 -0.25
C LEU A 67 -4.07 15.28 0.95
N THR A 68 -4.86 15.19 2.04
CA THR A 68 -4.49 14.39 3.22
C THR A 68 -4.31 12.91 2.87
N PHE A 69 -5.25 12.33 2.11
CA PHE A 69 -5.14 10.96 1.64
C PHE A 69 -3.89 10.76 0.79
N ARG A 70 -3.62 11.68 -0.15
CA ARG A 70 -2.42 11.63 -0.99
C ARG A 70 -1.14 11.58 -0.17
N VAL A 71 -0.98 12.47 0.81
CA VAL A 71 0.21 12.51 1.67
C VAL A 71 0.35 11.23 2.50
N VAL A 72 -0.76 10.74 3.07
CA VAL A 72 -0.80 9.49 3.85
C VAL A 72 -0.44 8.27 3.00
N PHE A 73 -0.98 8.18 1.78
CA PHE A 73 -0.71 7.09 0.87
C PHE A 73 0.74 7.12 0.35
N GLU A 74 1.24 8.28 -0.09
CA GLU A 74 2.60 8.41 -0.63
C GLU A 74 3.66 8.05 0.42
N TYR A 75 3.51 8.54 1.67
CA TYR A 75 4.37 8.16 2.80
C TYR A 75 4.40 6.64 3.05
N PHE A 76 3.24 5.99 3.01
CA PHE A 76 3.15 4.54 3.20
C PHE A 76 3.73 3.75 2.01
N ALA A 77 3.43 4.18 0.79
CA ALA A 77 3.85 3.50 -0.43
C ALA A 77 5.38 3.60 -0.65
N GLU A 78 6.03 4.68 -0.22
CA GLU A 78 7.51 4.78 -0.21
C GLU A 78 8.16 3.60 0.53
N GLY A 79 7.70 3.29 1.75
CA GLY A 79 8.21 2.13 2.52
C GLY A 79 7.86 0.76 1.91
N ARG A 80 6.88 0.69 1.00
CA ARG A 80 6.59 -0.53 0.22
C ARG A 80 7.44 -0.66 -1.04
N ILE A 81 7.95 0.44 -1.60
CA ILE A 81 8.88 0.40 -2.74
C ILE A 81 10.33 0.27 -2.29
N ALA A 82 10.72 0.96 -1.21
CA ALA A 82 12.09 0.94 -0.65
C ALA A 82 12.50 -0.40 0.00
N ASN A 83 11.58 -1.39 0.06
CA ASN A 83 11.81 -2.76 0.53
C ASN A 83 12.12 -2.94 2.03
N ASP A 84 12.30 -1.86 2.77
CA ASP A 84 12.43 -1.83 4.23
C ASP A 84 11.11 -2.17 4.95
N GLY A 85 9.98 -1.62 4.50
CA GLY A 85 8.66 -1.95 5.04
C GLY A 85 8.25 -3.42 4.82
N TRP A 86 8.77 -4.07 3.77
CA TRP A 86 8.58 -5.51 3.56
C TRP A 86 9.36 -6.36 4.58
N LYS A 87 10.60 -6.00 4.91
CA LYS A 87 11.38 -6.68 5.95
C LYS A 87 10.70 -6.59 7.32
N GLN A 88 10.24 -5.40 7.71
CA GLN A 88 9.50 -5.22 8.96
C GLN A 88 8.21 -6.05 9.00
N THR A 89 7.49 -6.14 7.87
CA THR A 89 6.28 -6.97 7.73
C THR A 89 6.61 -8.46 7.86
N GLU A 90 7.69 -8.93 7.24
CA GLU A 90 8.16 -10.32 7.32
C GLU A 90 8.57 -10.69 8.74
N GLU A 91 9.41 -9.87 9.40
CA GLU A 91 9.84 -10.06 10.79
C GLU A 91 8.64 -10.13 11.76
N LEU A 92 7.66 -9.25 11.61
CA LEU A 92 6.43 -9.25 12.42
C LEU A 92 5.60 -10.52 12.22
N LEU A 93 5.48 -10.99 10.97
CA LEU A 93 4.75 -12.21 10.65
C LEU A 93 5.48 -13.46 11.18
N ILE A 94 6.81 -13.53 11.08
CA ILE A 94 7.62 -14.60 11.68
C ILE A 94 7.47 -14.61 13.21
N LYS A 95 7.51 -13.44 13.86
CA LYS A 95 7.28 -13.32 15.31
C LYS A 95 5.88 -13.77 15.70
N THR A 96 4.88 -13.41 14.93
CA THR A 96 3.46 -13.79 15.15
C THR A 96 3.24 -15.29 14.96
N LEU A 97 3.86 -15.89 13.94
CA LEU A 97 3.84 -17.34 13.70
C LEU A 97 4.43 -18.09 14.90
N LYS A 98 5.68 -17.77 15.28
CA LYS A 98 6.38 -18.42 16.40
C LYS A 98 5.62 -18.29 17.73
N GLN A 99 4.97 -17.14 17.97
CA GLN A 99 4.15 -16.96 19.17
C GLN A 99 2.86 -17.79 19.11
N ALA A 100 2.16 -17.78 17.97
CA ALA A 100 0.93 -18.55 17.80
C ALA A 100 1.17 -20.08 17.90
N GLU A 101 2.32 -20.57 17.44
CA GLU A 101 2.72 -21.98 17.61
C GLU A 101 2.94 -22.33 19.08
N ARG A 102 3.71 -21.50 19.82
CA ARG A 102 3.94 -21.67 21.26
C ARG A 102 2.65 -21.65 22.09
N ASP A 103 1.70 -20.80 21.72
CA ASP A 103 0.42 -20.66 22.41
C ASP A 103 -0.61 -21.74 22.00
N GLY A 104 -0.27 -22.68 21.11
CA GLY A 104 -1.23 -23.65 20.57
C GLY A 104 -2.32 -23.04 19.67
N ARG A 105 -2.17 -21.78 19.25
CA ARG A 105 -3.14 -21.02 18.44
C ARG A 105 -3.02 -21.36 16.95
N PHE A 106 -3.23 -22.63 16.60
CA PHE A 106 -3.01 -23.18 15.25
C PHE A 106 -3.70 -22.40 14.11
N ALA A 107 -4.89 -21.84 14.35
CA ALA A 107 -5.57 -21.01 13.34
C ALA A 107 -4.82 -19.70 13.05
N ALA A 108 -4.27 -19.06 14.08
CA ALA A 108 -3.46 -17.85 13.94
C ALA A 108 -2.09 -18.17 13.30
N ALA A 109 -1.46 -19.29 13.68
CA ALA A 109 -0.23 -19.78 13.06
C ALA A 109 -0.42 -20.00 11.54
N ARG A 110 -1.45 -20.76 11.13
CA ARG A 110 -1.79 -20.95 9.71
C ARG A 110 -2.05 -19.63 8.97
N LYS A 111 -2.72 -18.65 9.61
CA LYS A 111 -2.96 -17.32 9.02
C LYS A 111 -1.65 -16.54 8.83
N ALA A 112 -0.74 -16.57 9.81
CA ALA A 112 0.57 -15.93 9.70
C ALA A 112 1.45 -16.58 8.61
N GLN A 113 1.48 -17.92 8.55
CA GLN A 113 2.27 -18.64 7.55
C GLN A 113 1.75 -18.43 6.12
N ARG A 114 0.43 -18.40 5.89
CA ARG A 114 -0.14 -18.01 4.59
C ARG A 114 0.24 -16.58 4.19
N LYS A 115 0.21 -15.64 5.14
CA LYS A 115 0.64 -14.24 4.88
C LYS A 115 2.14 -14.13 4.53
N LEU A 116 3.00 -15.00 5.07
CA LEU A 116 4.41 -15.11 4.67
C LEU A 116 4.56 -15.67 3.25
N GLN A 117 3.86 -16.76 2.93
CA GLN A 117 3.90 -17.39 1.60
C GLN A 117 3.47 -16.42 0.48
N LEU A 118 2.50 -15.54 0.75
CA LEU A 118 2.00 -14.54 -0.20
C LEU A 118 2.84 -13.25 -0.24
N LEU A 119 3.83 -13.08 0.65
CA LEU A 119 4.58 -11.82 0.78
C LEU A 119 5.36 -11.42 -0.49
N PRO A 120 6.00 -12.34 -1.25
CA PRO A 120 6.66 -11.98 -2.51
C PRO A 120 5.69 -11.47 -3.59
N ALA A 121 4.54 -12.13 -3.75
CA ALA A 121 3.52 -11.72 -4.72
C ALA A 121 2.88 -10.38 -4.35
N ARG A 122 2.64 -10.15 -3.04
CA ARG A 122 2.17 -8.85 -2.53
C ARG A 122 3.20 -7.75 -2.79
N LYS A 123 4.49 -8.01 -2.59
CA LYS A 123 5.57 -7.06 -2.93
C LYS A 123 5.58 -6.70 -4.42
N GLU A 124 5.49 -7.68 -5.31
CA GLU A 124 5.43 -7.43 -6.75
C GLU A 124 4.20 -6.59 -7.13
N ASN A 125 3.03 -6.91 -6.54
CA ASN A 125 1.80 -6.16 -6.79
C ASN A 125 1.93 -4.68 -6.42
N TRP A 126 2.58 -4.35 -5.31
CA TRP A 126 2.75 -2.98 -4.85
C TRP A 126 3.50 -2.06 -5.82
N PHE A 127 4.37 -2.59 -6.70
CA PHE A 127 4.94 -1.79 -7.80
C PHE A 127 3.88 -1.40 -8.85
N ARG A 128 2.90 -2.27 -9.12
CA ARG A 128 1.77 -1.96 -10.01
C ARG A 128 0.83 -0.93 -9.39
N VAL A 129 0.55 -1.07 -8.10
CA VAL A 129 -0.23 -0.10 -7.29
C VAL A 129 0.43 1.28 -7.30
N ALA A 130 1.75 1.36 -7.07
CA ALA A 130 2.48 2.62 -7.12
C ALA A 130 2.48 3.26 -8.53
N LYS A 131 2.61 2.44 -9.59
CA LYS A 131 2.54 2.92 -10.97
C LYS A 131 1.15 3.46 -11.32
N SER A 132 0.07 2.77 -10.91
CA SER A 132 -1.30 3.24 -11.13
C SER A 132 -1.60 4.51 -10.34
N TRP A 133 -1.14 4.59 -9.09
CA TRP A 133 -1.21 5.79 -8.25
C TRP A 133 -0.52 6.98 -8.91
N ASN A 134 0.71 6.82 -9.40
CA ASN A 134 1.44 7.91 -10.04
C ASN A 134 0.70 8.45 -11.29
N GLY A 135 0.04 7.58 -12.06
CA GLY A 135 -0.82 8.00 -13.17
C GLY A 135 -2.06 8.78 -12.72
N LEU A 136 -2.73 8.32 -11.65
CA LEU A 136 -3.86 9.01 -11.03
C LEU A 136 -3.42 10.40 -10.50
N ALA A 137 -2.31 10.45 -9.77
CA ALA A 137 -1.83 11.63 -9.08
C ALA A 137 -1.36 12.73 -10.06
N ALA A 138 -0.70 12.34 -11.15
CA ALA A 138 -0.31 13.25 -12.22
C ALA A 138 -1.51 13.84 -12.99
N THR A 139 -2.64 13.12 -13.03
CA THR A 139 -3.82 13.53 -13.80
C THR A 139 -4.85 14.31 -12.96
N TYR A 140 -5.19 13.80 -11.78
CA TYR A 140 -6.34 14.27 -10.98
C TYR A 140 -5.95 14.87 -9.62
N LEU A 141 -4.78 14.54 -9.07
CA LEU A 141 -4.33 15.01 -7.75
C LEU A 141 -3.22 16.07 -7.87
N THR A 142 -3.23 16.82 -8.96
CA THR A 142 -2.28 17.90 -9.19
C THR A 142 -2.48 19.01 -8.15
N ARG A 143 -1.40 19.73 -7.87
CA ARG A 143 -1.40 20.93 -7.02
C ARG A 143 -2.49 21.94 -7.40
N GLN A 144 -2.77 22.09 -8.69
CA GLN A 144 -3.81 23.01 -9.19
C GLN A 144 -5.22 22.46 -8.92
N ALA A 145 -5.45 21.15 -9.09
CA ALA A 145 -6.70 20.48 -8.75
C ALA A 145 -7.00 20.43 -7.24
N LEU A 146 -5.96 20.44 -6.39
CA LEU A 146 -6.10 20.33 -4.92
C LEU A 146 -6.09 21.69 -4.17
N ILE A 147 -5.52 22.76 -4.73
CA ILE A 147 -5.26 24.01 -3.99
C ILE A 147 -5.64 25.28 -4.77
N GLY A 148 -5.88 25.19 -6.09
CA GLY A 148 -6.33 26.31 -6.93
C GLY A 148 -5.27 27.37 -7.28
N ALA A 149 -4.25 27.62 -6.44
CA ALA A 149 -3.16 28.58 -6.69
C ALA A 149 -1.86 28.24 -5.92
N PRO A 150 -0.69 28.84 -6.24
CA PRO A 150 0.60 28.22 -5.91
C PRO A 150 1.35 28.77 -4.67
N ALA A 151 1.26 28.04 -3.54
CA ALA A 151 2.33 27.92 -2.51
C ALA A 151 2.12 26.64 -1.66
N ARG A 152 3.10 25.88 -1.15
CA ARG A 152 4.57 25.89 -1.35
C ARG A 152 5.20 24.46 -1.49
N CYS A 153 4.40 23.38 -1.56
CA CYS A 153 4.88 21.98 -1.50
C CYS A 153 5.09 21.33 -2.89
N ASP A 154 6.27 20.72 -3.09
CA ASP A 154 6.58 19.80 -4.19
C ASP A 154 5.86 18.46 -3.98
N LEU A 155 4.68 18.29 -4.56
CA LEU A 155 3.95 17.02 -4.55
C LEU A 155 4.54 16.05 -5.58
N ARG A 156 5.72 15.49 -5.28
CA ARG A 156 6.39 14.49 -6.12
C ARG A 156 5.60 13.19 -6.14
N GLY A 157 5.59 12.50 -7.29
CA GLY A 157 5.11 11.12 -7.37
C GLY A 157 6.11 10.17 -6.72
N ILE A 158 5.66 8.98 -6.37
CA ILE A 158 6.48 7.99 -5.66
C ILE A 158 7.57 7.49 -6.61
N SER A 159 8.84 7.51 -6.16
CA SER A 159 9.98 7.10 -6.99
C SER A 159 9.83 5.64 -7.42
N SER A 160 9.52 5.44 -8.70
CA SER A 160 9.30 4.11 -9.31
C SER A 160 10.64 3.49 -9.69
N GLY A 161 11.48 3.21 -8.70
CA GLY A 161 12.76 2.53 -8.91
C GLY A 161 12.56 1.17 -9.57
N GLU A 162 13.46 0.80 -10.49
CA GLU A 162 13.41 -0.50 -11.16
C GLU A 162 13.47 -1.64 -10.13
N CYS A 163 12.53 -2.59 -10.20
CA CYS A 163 12.54 -3.74 -9.31
C CYS A 163 13.67 -4.69 -9.75
N PRO A 164 14.70 -4.94 -8.92
CA PRO A 164 15.66 -5.99 -9.23
C PRO A 164 14.95 -7.35 -9.22
N PRO A 165 15.26 -8.25 -10.17
CA PRO A 165 14.60 -9.57 -10.23
C PRO A 165 14.90 -10.37 -8.97
N LEU A 166 13.84 -10.89 -8.34
CA LEU A 166 13.92 -11.69 -7.10
C LEU A 166 14.28 -13.17 -7.33
N VAL A 167 14.48 -13.58 -8.58
CA VAL A 167 14.92 -14.93 -8.94
C VAL A 167 16.44 -14.93 -9.04
N PRO A 168 17.17 -15.77 -8.27
CA PRO A 168 18.55 -16.06 -8.57
C PRO A 168 18.57 -16.82 -9.91
N THR A 169 18.96 -16.15 -10.99
CA THR A 169 19.26 -16.83 -12.25
C THR A 169 20.44 -17.76 -11.96
N ALA A 170 20.15 -19.05 -11.76
CA ALA A 170 21.17 -20.06 -11.54
C ALA A 170 22.07 -20.10 -12.77
N ALA A 171 23.26 -19.49 -12.66
CA ALA A 171 24.25 -19.53 -13.73
C ALA A 171 24.60 -20.99 -14.00
N ALA A 172 24.13 -21.51 -15.12
CA ALA A 172 24.38 -22.87 -15.54
C ALA A 172 25.89 -23.04 -15.72
N LYS A 173 26.54 -23.74 -14.78
CA LYS A 173 27.91 -24.21 -14.95
C LYS A 173 27.92 -25.27 -16.04
N THR A 174 28.06 -24.85 -17.29
CA THR A 174 28.50 -25.72 -18.39
C THR A 174 29.97 -26.05 -18.20
N GLY A 175 30.27 -26.90 -17.21
CA GLY A 175 31.54 -27.61 -17.14
C GLY A 175 31.51 -28.71 -18.19
N MET A 176 32.13 -28.46 -19.34
CA MET A 176 32.37 -29.50 -20.34
C MET A 176 33.69 -30.21 -19.98
N PRO A 177 33.71 -31.54 -19.85
CA PRO A 177 34.96 -32.28 -19.79
C PRO A 177 35.54 -32.42 -21.19
N SER A 178 36.87 -32.39 -21.30
CA SER A 178 37.60 -32.92 -22.45
C SER A 178 38.71 -33.83 -21.93
N ALA A 179 38.95 -34.91 -22.68
CA ALA A 179 39.84 -36.02 -22.34
C ALA A 179 41.33 -35.64 -22.40
#